data_AF-A0A069CST2-F1
#
_entry.id   AF-A0A069CST2-F1
#
_cell.length_a   1.000
_cell.length_b   1.000
_cell.length_c   1.000
_cell.angle_alpha   90.00
_cell.angle_beta   90.00
_cell.angle_gamma   90.00
#
_symmetry.space_group_name_H-M   'P 1'
#
loop_
_entity.id
_entity.type
_entity.pdbx_description
1 polymer ?
#
loop_
_entity_poly.entity_id
_entity_poly.type
_entity_poly.pdbx_seq_one_letter_code
_entity_poly.pdbx_strand_id
1 'polypeptide(L)' 'MDANTVKPLNMNILDLLEIKNPSTAVIWQFSMALGWYVQVLGHYYQVLYDDYMNLVDLKQIR' A
#
# COMPACT_ATOMS: atom_id res chain seq x y z
N MET A 1 -2.83 17.67 -10.18
CA MET A 1 -3.00 16.58 -9.20
C MET A 1 -4.46 16.64 -8.78
N ASP A 2 -5.29 15.72 -9.26
CA ASP A 2 -6.71 15.73 -8.92
C ASP A 2 -6.91 15.37 -7.45
N ALA A 3 -7.76 16.15 -6.78
CA ALA A 3 -7.97 16.20 -5.34
C ALA A 3 -8.59 14.93 -4.70
N ASN A 4 -8.70 13.83 -5.45
CA ASN A 4 -9.44 12.63 -5.02
C ASN A 4 -8.56 11.39 -4.80
N THR A 5 -7.23 11.49 -4.90
CA THR A 5 -6.35 10.36 -4.58
C THR A 5 -5.76 10.57 -3.18
N VAL A 6 -6.59 10.38 -2.15
CA VAL A 6 -6.16 10.46 -0.76
C VAL A 6 -5.20 9.32 -0.48
N LYS A 7 -3.92 9.64 -0.26
CA LYS A 7 -2.92 8.65 0.17
C LYS A 7 -3.34 8.08 1.54
N PRO A 8 -3.48 6.74 1.68
CA PRO A 8 -3.77 6.14 2.96
C PRO A 8 -2.70 6.43 4.00
N LEU A 9 -3.14 6.53 5.25
CA LEU A 9 -2.25 6.73 6.38
C LEU A 9 -1.37 5.49 6.58
N ASN A 10 -0.11 5.72 6.96
CA ASN A 10 0.85 4.63 7.18
C ASN A 10 0.37 3.62 8.23
N MET A 11 -0.30 4.07 9.30
CA MET A 11 -0.84 3.18 10.34
C MET A 11 -1.84 2.19 9.77
N ASN A 12 -2.76 2.63 8.90
CA ASN A 12 -3.75 1.73 8.32
C ASN A 12 -3.12 0.65 7.44
N ILE A 13 -2.01 0.94 6.73
CA ILE A 13 -1.29 -0.08 5.95
C ILE A 13 -0.68 -1.13 6.87
N LEU A 14 -0.07 -0.72 7.97
CA LEU A 14 0.52 -1.65 8.93
C LEU A 14 -0.56 -2.49 9.62
N ASP A 15 -1.70 -1.88 9.97
CA ASP A 15 -2.85 -2.58 10.55
C ASP A 15 -3.45 -3.61 9.59
N LEU A 16 -3.62 -3.26 8.31
CA LEU A 16 -4.10 -4.19 7.27
C LEU A 16 -3.14 -5.36 7.02
N LEU A 17 -1.85 -5.16 7.25
CA LEU A 17 -0.81 -6.19 7.13
C LEU A 17 -0.54 -6.91 8.47
N GLU A 18 -1.30 -6.61 9.53
CA GLU A 18 -1.10 -7.12 10.89
C GLU A 18 0.31 -6.88 11.46
N ILE A 19 1.00 -5.83 11.00
CA ILE A 19 2.36 -5.47 11.43
C ILE A 19 2.30 -4.64 12.70
N LYS A 20 2.69 -5.27 13.82
CA LYS A 20 2.64 -4.67 15.17
C LYS A 20 3.71 -3.60 15.44
N ASN A 21 4.71 -3.44 14.57
CA ASN A 21 5.77 -2.46 14.76
C ASN A 21 5.45 -1.16 14.01
N PRO A 22 5.03 -0.08 14.70
CA PRO A 22 4.65 1.19 14.06
C PRO A 22 5.84 1.92 13.44
N SER A 23 7.09 1.55 13.79
CA SER A 23 8.31 2.10 13.18
C SER A 23 8.66 1.43 11.85
N THR A 24 7.88 0.44 11.41
CA THR A 24 8.09 -0.21 10.10
C THR A 24 7.89 0.81 8.99
N ALA A 25 8.90 0.95 8.13
CA ALA A 25 8.82 1.86 7.00
C ALA A 25 7.79 1.37 5.97
N VAL A 26 6.88 2.28 5.58
CA VAL A 26 5.93 2.10 4.47
C VAL A 26 6.34 3.05 3.36
N ILE A 27 6.89 2.52 2.28
CA ILE A 27 7.38 3.30 1.14
C ILE A 27 6.30 3.33 0.07
N TRP A 28 5.76 4.52 -0.20
CA TRP A 28 4.68 4.71 -1.16
C TRP A 28 5.22 5.04 -2.54
N GLN A 29 4.64 4.40 -3.55
CA GLN A 29 5.00 4.58 -4.95
C GLN A 29 3.75 4.57 -5.83
N PHE A 30 3.85 5.22 -6.98
CA PHE A 30 2.76 5.26 -7.97
C PHE A 30 3.25 4.70 -9.29
N SER A 31 2.42 3.86 -9.93
CA SER A 31 2.65 3.31 -11.26
C SER A 31 1.41 3.52 -12.11
N MET A 32 1.56 3.89 -13.38
CA MET A 32 0.40 4.03 -14.29
C MET A 32 -0.32 2.69 -14.52
N ALA A 33 0.36 1.55 -14.36
CA ALA A 33 -0.23 0.23 -14.56
C ALA A 33 -0.97 -0.31 -13.32
N LEU A 34 -0.56 0.13 -12.13
CA LEU A 34 -1.04 -0.43 -10.85
C LEU A 34 -1.77 0.60 -9.96
N GLY A 35 -1.64 1.89 -10.25
CA GLY A 35 -2.01 2.95 -9.31
C GLY A 35 -1.02 3.05 -8.15
N TRP A 36 -1.53 3.32 -6.95
CA TRP A 36 -0.71 3.36 -5.73
C TRP A 36 -0.32 1.95 -5.28
N TYR A 37 0.93 1.81 -4.87
CA TYR A 37 1.43 0.60 -4.24
C TYR A 37 2.43 0.98 -3.14
N VAL A 38 2.62 0.06 -2.20
CA VAL A 38 3.51 0.24 -1.05
C VAL A 38 4.55 -0.87 -1.01
N GLN A 39 5.75 -0.52 -0.56
CA GLN A 39 6.76 -1.48 -0.16
C GLN A 39 6.85 -1.49 1.36
N VAL A 40 6.70 -2.68 1.96
CA VAL A 40 6.74 -2.91 3.41
C VAL A 40 7.57 -4.18 3.65
N LEU A 41 8.63 -4.08 4.46
CA LEU A 41 9.54 -5.20 4.79
C LEU A 41 10.08 -5.97 3.57
N GLY A 42 10.28 -5.29 2.43
CA GLY A 42 10.77 -5.92 1.19
C GLY A 42 9.67 -6.55 0.31
N HIS A 43 8.42 -6.58 0.78
CA HIS A 43 7.25 -7.01 0.02
C HIS A 43 6.56 -5.82 -0.63
N TYR A 44 5.95 -6.04 -1.80
CA TYR A 44 5.23 -5.02 -2.55
C TYR A 44 3.73 -5.34 -2.52
N TYR A 45 2.90 -4.34 -2.21
CA TYR A 45 1.45 -4.47 -2.16
C TYR A 45 0.79 -3.38 -2.99
N GLN A 46 -0.11 -3.77 -3.90
CA GLN A 46 -0.97 -2.81 -4.59
C GLN A 46 -2.09 -2.35 -3.67
N VAL A 47 -2.36 -1.04 -3.67
CA VAL A 47 -3.46 -0.44 -2.93
C VAL A 47 -4.65 -0.31 -3.85
N LEU A 48 -5.72 -1.04 -3.55
CA LEU A 48 -6.99 -0.96 -4.27
C LEU A 48 -7.94 -0.05 -3.47
N TYR A 49 -8.40 1.02 -4.10
CA TYR A 49 -9.45 1.88 -3.58
C TYR A 49 -10.78 1.35 -4.10
N ASP A 50 -11.40 0.42 -3.38
CA ASP A 50 -12.83 0.12 -3.53
C ASP A 50 -13.61 0.78 -2.38
N ASP A 51 -14.85 0.34 -2.11
CA ASP A 51 -15.64 0.82 -0.96
C ASP A 51 -14.90 0.59 0.38
N TYR A 52 -13.88 -0.27 0.36
CA TYR A 52 -12.92 -0.53 1.41
C TYR A 52 -11.49 -0.39 0.86
N MET A 53 -10.54 -0.07 1.75
CA MET A 53 -9.12 -0.11 1.37
C MET A 53 -8.62 -1.55 1.43
N ASN A 54 -8.22 -2.09 0.27
CA ASN A 54 -7.69 -3.44 0.16
C ASN A 54 -6.23 -3.44 -0.31
N LEU A 55 -5.47 -4.44 0.16
CA LEU A 55 -4.08 -4.67 -0.24
C LEU A 55 -3.96 -6.01 -0.97
N VAL A 56 -3.33 -5.97 -2.14
CA VAL A 56 -3.01 -7.18 -2.91
C VAL A 56 -1.50 -7.36 -2.94
N ASP A 57 -1.02 -8.49 -2.43
CA ASP A 57 0.39 -8.86 -2.52
C ASP A 57 0.77 -9.02 -4.01
N LEU A 58 1.66 -8.14 -4.46
CA LEU A 58 2.30 -8.23 -5.76
C LEU A 58 3.40 -9.30 -5.64
N LYS A 59 3.00 -10.56 -5.52
CA LYS A 59 3.93 -11.70 -5.53
C LYS A 59 4.88 -11.47 -6.68
N GLN A 60 6.18 -11.40 -6.39
CA GLN A 60 7.20 -11.34 -7.43
C GLN A 60 6.95 -12.53 -8.36
N ILE A 61 6.43 -12.25 -9.57
CA ILE A 61 6.42 -13.23 -10.65
C ILE A 61 7.90 -13.48 -10.93
N ARG A 62 8.41 -14.61 -10.44
CA ARG A 62 9.73 -15.12 -10.79
C ARG A 62 9.65 -15.86 -12.12
#